data_AF-A0A370ADZ9-F1
#
_entry.id   AF-A0A370ADZ9-F1
#
_cell.length_a   1.000
_cell.length_b   1.000
_cell.length_c   1.000
_cell.angle_alpha   90.00
_cell.angle_beta   90.00
_cell.angle_gamma   90.00
#
_symmetry.space_group_name_H-M   'P 1'
#
loop_
_entity.id
_entity.type
_entity.pdbx_description
1 polymer ?
#
loop_
_entity_poly.entity_id
_entity_poly.type
_entity_poly.pdbx_seq_one_letter_code
_entity_poly.pdbx_strand_id
1 'polypeptide(L)'
;MDINERLQQEQLGNGTPKINPDEQSRYLGTFRERVIVAVKVSQLGSTAIQSAFATSLKSHSIGKVLIDQNLAGDYFAKYVGLATQSKHPFTLLSDATKSHQQDDPIAVLLAANTAVNVDNIYLG
;
A
#
# COMPACT_ATOMS: atom_id res chain seq x y z
N MET A 1 -20.20 44.92 -0.27
CA MET A 1 -20.21 43.59 0.40
C MET A 1 -20.12 42.57 -0.71
N ASP A 2 -18.89 42.13 -0.99
CA ASP A 2 -18.59 41.24 -2.11
C ASP A 2 -19.09 39.83 -1.82
N ILE A 3 -20.02 39.39 -2.66
CA ILE A 3 -20.58 38.04 -2.72
C ILE A 3 -19.53 36.99 -3.13
N ASN A 4 -18.31 37.41 -3.51
CA ASN A 4 -17.27 36.54 -4.03
C ASN A 4 -16.33 35.93 -2.97
N GLU A 5 -16.45 36.32 -1.69
CA GLU A 5 -15.66 35.74 -0.60
C GLU A 5 -16.35 34.57 0.12
N ARG A 6 -17.64 34.33 -0.15
CA ARG A 6 -18.43 33.30 0.54
C ARG A 6 -18.17 31.87 0.05
N LEU A 7 -17.60 31.69 -1.15
CA LEU A 7 -17.33 30.36 -1.71
C LEU A 7 -15.98 29.76 -1.30
N GLN A 8 -15.16 30.47 -0.50
CA GLN A 8 -13.82 30.01 -0.13
C GLN A 8 -13.76 29.21 1.18
N GLN A 9 -14.87 29.08 1.91
CA GLN A 9 -14.89 28.46 3.26
C GLN A 9 -15.59 27.10 3.35
N GLU A 10 -16.24 26.62 2.29
CA GLU A 10 -16.98 25.34 2.33
C GLU A 10 -16.14 24.12 1.92
N GLN A 11 -14.89 24.31 1.48
CA GLN A 11 -13.97 23.23 1.11
C GLN A 11 -13.07 22.77 2.27
N LEU A 12 -13.34 23.20 3.52
CA LEU A 12 -12.42 23.03 4.65
C LEU A 12 -12.86 22.02 5.72
N GLY A 13 -13.98 21.28 5.58
CA GLY A 13 -14.59 20.70 6.80
C GLY A 13 -15.53 19.50 6.74
N ASN A 14 -15.48 18.61 5.74
CA ASN A 14 -16.29 17.37 5.76
C ASN A 14 -15.45 16.08 5.65
N GLY A 15 -14.59 15.87 6.65
CA GLY A 15 -14.68 14.71 7.56
C GLY A 15 -14.77 13.28 7.02
N THR A 16 -14.36 13.01 5.79
CA THR A 16 -14.03 11.65 5.36
C THR A 16 -12.50 11.53 5.36
N PRO A 17 -11.91 10.49 5.98
CA PRO A 17 -10.47 10.31 5.94
C PRO A 17 -10.09 10.17 4.47
N LYS A 18 -9.51 11.25 3.92
CA LYS A 18 -9.07 11.30 2.53
C LYS A 18 -7.58 11.05 2.58
N ILE A 19 -7.12 9.99 1.92
CA ILE A 19 -5.69 9.69 1.83
C ILE A 19 -5.03 10.88 1.14
N ASN A 20 -3.97 11.43 1.74
CA ASN A 20 -3.18 12.46 1.09
C ASN A 20 -2.64 11.91 -0.24
N PRO A 21 -2.60 12.68 -1.34
CA PRO A 21 -2.09 12.19 -2.61
C PRO A 21 -0.66 11.65 -2.52
N ASP A 22 0.16 12.22 -1.63
CA ASP A 22 1.50 11.73 -1.30
C ASP A 22 1.45 10.32 -0.65
N GLU A 23 0.65 10.14 0.40
CA GLU A 23 0.44 8.83 1.03
C GLU A 23 -0.16 7.82 0.06
N GLN A 24 -1.10 8.25 -0.78
CA GLN A 24 -1.74 7.38 -1.76
C GLN A 24 -0.71 6.86 -2.78
N SER A 25 0.19 7.73 -3.21
CA SER A 25 1.33 7.37 -4.06
C SER A 25 2.32 6.46 -3.33
N ARG A 26 2.57 6.71 -2.05
CA ARG A 26 3.55 5.95 -1.27
C ARG A 26 3.07 4.55 -0.88
N TYR A 27 1.80 4.41 -0.52
CA TYR A 27 1.18 3.18 -0.02
C TYR A 27 0.18 2.58 -1.01
N LEU A 28 0.44 2.68 -2.32
CA LEU A 28 -0.31 1.93 -3.33
C LEU A 28 -1.84 2.14 -3.27
N GLY A 29 -2.29 3.33 -2.88
CA GLY A 29 -3.73 3.62 -2.77
C GLY A 29 -4.38 3.31 -1.42
N THR A 30 -3.62 2.89 -0.39
CA THR A 30 -4.15 2.64 0.96
C THR A 30 -3.68 3.66 1.99
N PHE A 31 -4.34 3.69 3.15
CA PHE A 31 -3.92 4.46 4.31
C PHE A 31 -2.75 3.79 5.02
N ARG A 32 -1.79 4.59 5.51
CA ARG A 32 -0.65 4.10 6.32
C ARG A 32 -1.11 3.26 7.52
N GLU A 33 -2.15 3.70 8.22
CA GLU A 33 -2.67 3.04 9.40
C GLU A 33 -3.20 1.62 9.12
N ARG A 34 -3.52 1.29 7.86
CA ARG A 34 -3.99 -0.04 7.45
C ARG A 34 -2.86 -0.93 6.95
N VAL A 35 -1.66 -0.38 6.72
CA VAL A 35 -0.54 -1.17 6.22
C VAL A 35 -0.03 -2.05 7.35
N ILE A 36 -0.04 -3.36 7.13
CA ILE A 36 0.52 -4.36 8.05
C ILE A 36 2.00 -4.54 7.74
N VAL A 37 2.32 -4.77 6.47
CA VAL A 37 3.68 -5.00 6.01
C VAL A 37 3.84 -4.45 4.60
N ALA A 38 5.00 -3.88 4.31
CA ALA A 38 5.37 -3.29 3.04
C ALA A 38 6.75 -3.77 2.60
N VAL A 39 6.85 -4.07 1.31
CA VAL A 39 8.04 -4.54 0.62
C VAL A 39 8.40 -3.52 -0.44
N LYS A 40 9.63 -3.01 -0.32
CA LYS A 40 10.19 -2.04 -1.26
C LYS A 40 10.78 -2.73 -2.48
N VAL A 41 10.93 -2.02 -3.59
CA VAL A 41 11.45 -2.58 -4.85
C VAL A 41 12.81 -3.25 -4.64
N SER A 42 13.74 -2.60 -3.93
CA SER A 42 15.07 -3.16 -3.66
C SER A 42 15.03 -4.46 -2.84
N GLN A 43 13.92 -4.72 -2.13
CA GLN A 43 13.76 -5.87 -1.23
C GLN A 43 13.09 -7.07 -1.93
N LEU A 44 12.46 -6.89 -3.09
CA LEU A 44 11.66 -7.92 -3.76
C LEU A 44 12.42 -9.21 -4.09
N GLY A 45 13.69 -9.06 -4.47
CA GLY A 45 14.58 -10.19 -4.82
C GLY A 45 15.10 -10.97 -3.61
N SER A 46 14.92 -10.46 -2.39
CA SER A 46 15.45 -11.11 -1.19
C SER A 46 14.53 -12.24 -0.73
N THR A 47 15.09 -13.46 -0.65
CA THR A 47 14.35 -14.64 -0.18
C THR A 47 13.88 -14.50 1.27
N ALA A 48 14.67 -13.84 2.12
CA ALA A 48 14.29 -13.56 3.51
C ALA A 48 13.01 -12.72 3.59
N ILE A 49 12.89 -11.72 2.71
CA ILE A 49 11.73 -10.82 2.63
C ILE A 49 10.51 -11.56 2.13
N GLN A 50 10.64 -12.38 1.09
CA GLN A 50 9.55 -13.22 0.61
C GLN A 50 9.04 -14.17 1.70
N SER A 51 9.95 -14.76 2.48
CA SER A 51 9.59 -15.66 3.60
C SER A 51 8.93 -14.91 4.75
N ALA A 52 9.45 -13.73 5.13
CA ALA A 52 8.86 -12.89 6.15
C ALA A 52 7.46 -12.41 5.73
N PHE A 53 7.28 -11.98 4.48
CA PHE A 53 5.99 -11.59 3.93
C PHE A 53 4.98 -12.74 3.94
N ALA A 54 5.40 -13.95 3.54
CA ALA A 54 4.57 -15.15 3.63
C ALA A 54 4.16 -15.47 5.07
N THR A 55 5.06 -15.23 6.03
CA THR A 55 4.78 -15.40 7.46
C THR A 55 3.75 -14.39 7.94
N SER A 56 3.88 -13.11 7.54
CA SER A 56 2.88 -12.08 7.84
C SER A 56 1.51 -12.42 7.26
N LEU A 57 1.43 -12.93 6.03
CA LEU A 57 0.17 -13.40 5.43
C LEU A 57 -0.47 -14.56 6.18
N LYS A 58 0.33 -15.46 6.77
CA LYS A 58 -0.19 -16.55 7.61
C LYS A 58 -0.66 -16.03 8.97
N SER A 59 0.08 -15.09 9.55
CA SER A 59 -0.24 -14.49 10.85
C SER A 59 -1.49 -13.61 10.79
N HIS A 60 -1.74 -12.95 9.66
CA HIS A 60 -2.91 -12.12 9.44
C HIS A 60 -3.79 -12.77 8.38
N SER A 61 -4.85 -13.48 8.79
CA SER A 61 -5.81 -14.09 7.85
C SER A 61 -6.80 -13.09 7.22
N ILE A 62 -6.71 -11.82 7.59
CA ILE A 62 -7.62 -10.75 7.17
C ILE A 62 -6.82 -9.58 6.60
N GLY A 63 -7.10 -9.25 5.35
CA GLY A 63 -6.46 -8.16 4.62
C GLY A 63 -6.49 -8.39 3.12
N LYS A 64 -5.90 -7.47 2.37
CA LYS A 64 -5.68 -7.54 0.94
C LYS A 64 -4.25 -7.19 0.58
N VAL A 65 -3.71 -7.90 -0.39
CA VAL A 65 -2.35 -7.66 -0.88
C VAL A 65 -2.41 -6.69 -2.06
N LEU A 66 -1.74 -5.56 -1.96
CA LEU A 66 -1.58 -4.62 -3.05
C LEU A 66 -0.22 -4.84 -3.70
N ILE A 67 -0.20 -5.00 -5.02
CA ILE A 67 1.00 -5.35 -5.78
C ILE A 67 1.04 -4.41 -6.97
N ASP A 68 2.05 -3.56 -7.03
CA ASP A 68 2.32 -2.77 -8.23
C ASP A 68 3.08 -3.62 -9.24
N GLN A 69 2.45 -3.92 -10.37
CA GLN A 69 3.04 -4.80 -11.38
C GLN A 69 4.26 -4.18 -12.07
N ASN A 70 4.33 -2.85 -12.14
CA ASN A 70 5.39 -2.15 -12.85
C ASN A 70 6.67 -2.11 -12.01
N LEU A 71 6.52 -1.78 -10.71
CA LEU A 71 7.59 -1.83 -9.73
C LEU A 71 8.02 -3.25 -9.38
N ALA A 72 7.08 -4.19 -9.31
CA ALA A 72 7.39 -5.57 -8.96
C ALA A 72 8.10 -6.34 -10.08
N GLY A 73 7.97 -5.92 -11.35
CA GLY A 73 8.55 -6.61 -12.51
C GLY A 73 8.23 -8.10 -12.47
N ASP A 74 9.20 -8.98 -12.78
CA ASP A 74 9.03 -10.43 -12.72
C ASP A 74 8.69 -11.00 -11.32
N TYR A 75 8.96 -10.28 -10.23
CA TYR A 75 8.69 -10.76 -8.88
C TYR A 75 7.20 -10.74 -8.52
N PHE A 76 6.36 -9.99 -9.25
CA PHE A 76 4.94 -9.86 -8.94
C PHE A 76 4.23 -11.23 -8.86
N ALA A 77 4.54 -12.14 -9.80
CA ALA A 77 3.94 -13.47 -9.87
C ALA A 77 4.21 -14.30 -8.61
N LYS A 78 5.37 -14.10 -7.98
CA LYS A 78 5.74 -14.74 -6.71
C LYS A 78 4.82 -14.27 -5.59
N TYR A 79 4.63 -12.97 -5.45
CA TYR A 79 3.78 -12.38 -4.40
C TYR A 79 2.29 -12.68 -4.61
N VAL A 80 1.82 -12.67 -5.86
CA VAL A 80 0.47 -13.13 -6.22
C VAL A 80 0.27 -14.59 -5.80
N GLY A 81 1.27 -15.45 -6.03
CA GLY A 81 1.26 -16.85 -5.59
C GLY A 81 1.15 -16.98 -4.07
N LEU A 82 1.91 -16.18 -3.30
CA LEU A 82 1.85 -16.17 -1.84
C LEU A 82 0.48 -15.71 -1.30
N ALA A 83 -0.09 -14.67 -1.91
CA ALA A 83 -1.42 -14.17 -1.55
C ALA A 83 -2.50 -15.23 -1.82
N THR A 84 -2.47 -15.82 -3.02
CA THR A 84 -3.38 -16.89 -3.43
C THR A 84 -3.29 -18.12 -2.53
N GLN A 85 -2.06 -18.56 -2.20
CA GLN A 85 -1.83 -19.69 -1.30
C GLN A 85 -2.40 -19.42 0.11
N SER A 86 -2.32 -18.17 0.55
CA SER A 86 -2.85 -17.73 1.85
C SER A 86 -4.34 -17.37 1.78
N LYS A 87 -5.02 -17.59 0.64
CA LYS A 87 -6.41 -17.21 0.36
C LYS A 87 -6.73 -15.72 0.61
N HIS A 88 -5.73 -14.86 0.44
CA HIS A 88 -5.90 -13.42 0.57
C HIS A 88 -6.32 -12.81 -0.76
N PRO A 89 -7.32 -11.90 -0.78
CA PRO A 89 -7.58 -11.09 -1.95
C PRO A 89 -6.34 -10.25 -2.28
N PHE A 90 -6.03 -10.13 -3.56
CA PHE A 90 -4.96 -9.27 -4.04
C PHE A 90 -5.48 -8.28 -5.09
N THR A 91 -4.80 -7.15 -5.22
CA THR A 91 -5.08 -6.13 -6.22
C THR A 91 -3.78 -5.82 -6.94
N LEU A 92 -3.78 -6.05 -8.25
CA LEU A 92 -2.71 -5.63 -9.14
C LEU A 92 -2.95 -4.16 -9.51
N LEU A 93 -1.96 -3.32 -9.22
CA LEU A 93 -1.94 -1.92 -9.56
C LEU A 93 -1.05 -1.73 -10.79
N SER A 94 -1.60 -1.06 -11.78
CA SER A 94 -0.95 -0.75 -13.05
C SER A 94 -0.60 0.74 -13.15
N ASP A 95 -1.30 1.57 -12.38
CA ASP A 95 -1.30 3.03 -12.46
C ASP A 95 -0.43 3.72 -11.38
N ALA A 96 0.40 2.99 -10.61
CA ALA A 96 1.29 3.62 -9.62
C ALA A 96 2.53 4.29 -10.26
N THR A 97 2.33 4.92 -11.42
CA THR A 97 3.31 5.75 -12.14
C THR A 97 3.89 6.86 -11.28
N LYS A 98 3.15 7.33 -10.25
CA LYS A 98 3.61 8.35 -9.29
C LYS A 98 4.60 7.82 -8.26
N SER A 99 4.51 6.54 -7.90
CA SER A 99 5.41 5.90 -6.93
C SER A 99 6.84 5.77 -7.48
N HIS A 100 7.02 5.80 -8.80
CA HIS A 100 8.33 5.72 -9.46
C HIS A 100 9.25 6.93 -9.23
N GLN A 101 8.71 8.03 -8.71
CA GLN A 101 9.49 9.24 -8.41
C GLN A 101 10.18 9.18 -7.03
N GLN A 102 9.91 8.16 -6.23
CA GLN A 102 10.47 8.00 -4.90
C GLN A 102 11.72 7.11 -4.93
N ASP A 103 12.71 7.43 -4.09
CA ASP A 103 13.87 6.55 -3.85
C ASP A 103 13.39 5.28 -3.12
N ASP A 104 13.55 4.11 -3.75
CA ASP A 104 13.08 2.79 -3.29
C ASP A 104 11.58 2.73 -2.91
N PRO A 105 10.66 2.76 -3.89
CA PRO A 105 9.22 2.77 -3.63
C PRO A 105 8.70 1.42 -3.17
N ILE A 106 7.49 1.41 -2.59
CA ILE A 106 6.81 0.19 -2.16
C ILE A 106 6.19 -0.47 -3.38
N ALA A 107 6.65 -1.69 -3.69
CA ALA A 107 6.11 -2.48 -4.80
C ALA A 107 5.01 -3.43 -4.36
N VAL A 108 5.09 -3.95 -3.13
CA VAL A 108 4.11 -4.88 -2.58
C VAL A 108 3.81 -4.50 -1.15
N LEU A 109 2.55 -4.52 -0.74
CA LEU A 109 2.18 -4.38 0.67
C LEU A 109 0.94 -5.19 1.01
N LEU A 110 0.80 -5.53 2.28
CA LEU A 110 -0.41 -6.13 2.86
C LEU A 110 -1.16 -5.05 3.62
N ALA A 111 -2.38 -4.75 3.18
CA ALA A 111 -3.28 -3.82 3.84
C ALA A 111 -4.37 -4.59 4.61
N ALA A 112 -4.57 -4.27 5.88
CA ALA A 112 -5.70 -4.75 6.66
C ALA A 112 -7.02 -4.12 6.19
N ASN A 113 -8.14 -4.78 6.52
CA ASN A 113 -9.47 -4.19 6.33
C ASN A 113 -9.74 -3.04 7.33
N THR A 114 -9.05 -3.04 8.47
CA THR A 114 -9.20 -2.07 9.57
C THR A 114 -7.87 -1.37 9.86
N ALA A 115 -7.91 -0.26 10.62
CA ALA A 115 -6.71 0.42 11.08
C ALA A 115 -5.96 -0.47 12.09
N VAL A 116 -4.71 -0.80 11.79
CA VAL A 116 -3.81 -1.63 12.60
C VAL A 116 -2.69 -0.81 13.26
N ASN A 117 -2.41 0.41 12.79
CA ASN A 117 -1.39 1.32 13.32
C ASN A 117 -0.06 0.61 13.61
N VAL A 118 0.45 -0.14 12.64
CA VAL A 118 1.73 -0.83 12.76
C VAL A 118 2.86 0.19 12.63
N ASP A 119 3.70 0.28 13.66
CA ASP A 119 4.84 1.20 13.68
C ASP A 119 5.93 0.78 12.66
N ASN A 120 6.26 -0.51 12.64
CA ASN A 120 7.27 -1.10 11.74
C ASN A 120 6.61 -1.99 10.69
N ILE A 121 6.36 -1.40 9.53
CA ILE A 121 5.79 -2.10 8.37
C ILE A 121 6.86 -2.65 7.42
N TYR A 122 8.10 -2.20 7.52
CA TYR A 122 9.16 -2.59 6.59
C TYR A 122 9.84 -3.87 7.06
N LEU A 123 10.04 -4.79 6.12
CA LEU A 123 10.86 -5.98 6.33
C LEU A 123 12.30 -5.57 5.98
N GLY A 124 13.18 -5.39 6.97
CA GLY A 124 14.58 -4.98 6.73
C GLY A 124 15.19 -4.19 7.87
#